data_AF-A0A150VVH1-F1
#
_entry.id   AF-A0A150VVH1-F1
#
_cell.length_a   1.000
_cell.length_b   1.000
_cell.length_c   1.000
_cell.angle_alpha   90.00
_cell.angle_beta   90.00
_cell.angle_gamma   90.00
#
_symmetry.space_group_name_H-M   'P 1'
#
loop_
_entity.id
_entity.type
_entity.pdbx_description
1 polymer ?
#
loop_
_entity_poly.entity_id
_entity_poly.type
_entity_poly.pdbx_seq_one_letter_code
_entity_poly.pdbx_strand_id
1 'polypeptide(L)'
;MNTNNPEFRAAWSAVPTVAHAETQIRKLEERRRALGDVLTPEQARRKVFDEATAAVRDGAEFPADIGRVAADAYRDALEAESEALGLNAALTSMRYHLDYLRVSGGAETALEALGKRLTEFLDEVKKPAAELNGARSAEEAIAVGGKAPEAWRLLTSMLGTLRNIREAQLDILRPLGDGHRLHQLREKGHFEAAGITPDGVPEDIRRAMTSGVYDVPYLVYLSTLPNVWVPTSFEEMEAEDIVDCGVPDDSVVDYTPHEQIIPKPREPVRHGHERSPDITLK
;
A
#
# COMPACT_ATOMS: atom_id res chain seq x y z
N MET A 1 4.46 -3.44 0.50
CA MET A 1 4.17 -3.16 -0.93
C MET A 1 4.55 -4.39 -1.71
N ASN A 2 3.60 -4.99 -2.43
CA ASN A 2 3.87 -6.15 -3.28
C ASN A 2 4.35 -5.69 -4.66
N THR A 3 5.65 -5.44 -4.81
CA THR A 3 6.26 -4.97 -6.07
C THR A 3 6.17 -5.97 -7.22
N ASN A 4 5.74 -7.22 -6.96
CA ASN A 4 5.55 -8.24 -7.97
C ASN A 4 4.20 -8.16 -8.68
N ASN A 5 3.23 -7.42 -8.13
CA ASN A 5 1.92 -7.22 -8.75
C ASN A 5 2.08 -6.54 -10.13
N PRO A 6 1.60 -7.17 -11.24
CA PRO A 6 1.75 -6.61 -12.58
C PRO A 6 0.96 -5.31 -12.78
N GLU A 7 -0.23 -5.19 -12.19
CA GLU A 7 -1.09 -4.00 -12.33
C GLU A 7 -0.49 -2.82 -11.56
N PHE A 8 0.11 -3.07 -10.40
CA PHE A 8 0.89 -2.05 -9.66
C PHE A 8 2.07 -1.51 -10.48
N ARG A 9 2.83 -2.40 -11.13
CA ARG A 9 3.96 -1.99 -11.99
C ARG A 9 3.50 -1.24 -13.23
N ALA A 10 2.41 -1.69 -13.86
CA ALA A 10 1.83 -1.02 -15.02
C ALA A 10 1.37 0.40 -14.67
N ALA A 11 0.66 0.58 -13.55
CA ALA A 11 0.23 1.89 -13.05
C ALA A 11 1.41 2.85 -12.83
N TRP A 12 2.46 2.42 -12.12
CA TRP A 12 3.66 3.26 -11.91
C TRP A 12 4.46 3.54 -13.18
N SER A 13 4.43 2.63 -14.16
CA SER A 13 5.09 2.85 -15.46
C SER A 13 4.43 3.95 -16.29
N ALA A 14 3.15 4.26 -16.03
CA ALA A 14 2.44 5.36 -16.67
C ALA A 14 2.94 6.74 -16.19
N VAL A 15 3.63 6.80 -15.06
CA VAL A 15 4.20 8.03 -14.49
C VAL A 15 5.63 8.23 -15.05
N PRO A 16 5.87 9.20 -15.95
CA PRO A 16 7.14 9.26 -16.70
C PRO A 16 8.39 9.39 -15.83
N THR A 17 8.30 10.17 -14.74
CA THR A 17 9.40 10.40 -13.81
C THR A 17 9.75 9.13 -13.01
N VAL A 18 8.73 8.38 -12.57
CA VAL A 18 8.90 7.09 -11.88
C VAL A 18 9.48 6.06 -12.83
N ALA A 19 8.94 5.93 -14.05
CA ALA A 19 9.45 5.02 -15.07
C ALA A 19 10.92 5.30 -15.43
N HIS A 20 11.29 6.58 -15.50
CA HIS A 20 12.68 6.99 -15.69
C HIS A 20 13.56 6.56 -14.51
N ALA A 21 13.15 6.85 -13.27
CA ALA A 21 13.89 6.48 -12.07
C ALA A 21 14.09 4.96 -11.94
N GLU A 22 13.04 4.17 -12.17
CA GLU A 22 13.12 2.70 -12.18
C GLU A 22 14.09 2.17 -13.26
N THR A 23 14.12 2.83 -14.42
CA THR A 23 15.07 2.49 -15.49
C THR A 23 16.51 2.79 -15.08
N GLN A 24 16.78 3.92 -14.43
CA GLN A 24 18.12 4.22 -13.92
C GLN A 24 18.55 3.26 -12.81
N ILE A 25 17.63 2.92 -11.90
CA ILE A 25 17.89 1.92 -10.84
C ILE A 25 18.29 0.58 -11.46
N ARG A 26 17.54 0.07 -12.46
CA ARG A 26 17.89 -1.18 -13.15
C ARG A 26 19.29 -1.14 -13.76
N LYS A 27 19.66 -0.05 -14.44
CA LYS A 27 21.00 0.12 -15.03
C LYS A 27 22.10 0.12 -13.96
N LEU A 28 21.87 0.80 -12.83
CA LEU A 28 22.82 0.83 -11.72
C LEU A 28 22.95 -0.55 -11.06
N GLU A 29 21.85 -1.30 -10.90
CA GLU A 29 21.86 -2.65 -10.36
C GLU A 29 22.57 -3.64 -11.30
N GLU A 30 22.35 -3.53 -12.61
CA GLU A 30 23.07 -4.30 -13.63
C GLU A 30 24.57 -4.03 -13.57
N ARG A 31 24.96 -2.75 -13.49
CA ARG A 31 26.37 -2.38 -13.35
C ARG A 31 26.97 -2.88 -12.04
N ARG A 32 26.24 -2.80 -10.92
CA ARG A 32 26.69 -3.32 -9.63
C ARG A 32 26.86 -4.84 -9.64
N ARG A 33 25.94 -5.55 -10.31
CA ARG A 33 26.01 -7.01 -10.50
C ARG A 33 27.19 -7.39 -11.40
N ALA A 34 27.43 -6.64 -12.46
CA ALA A 34 28.56 -6.88 -13.37
C ALA A 34 29.92 -6.67 -12.69
N LEU A 35 30.02 -5.73 -11.74
CA LEU A 35 31.24 -5.49 -10.96
C LEU A 35 31.59 -6.69 -10.04
N GLY A 36 30.61 -7.47 -9.62
CA GLY A 36 30.81 -8.65 -8.78
C GLY A 36 31.28 -8.33 -7.35
N ASP A 37 31.93 -9.33 -6.74
CA ASP A 37 32.54 -9.20 -5.42
C ASP A 37 33.90 -8.52 -5.53
N VAL A 38 34.00 -7.34 -4.94
CA VAL A 38 35.21 -6.52 -4.95
C VAL A 38 35.93 -6.67 -3.62
N LEU A 39 37.22 -7.00 -3.67
CA LEU A 39 38.09 -6.99 -2.50
C LEU A 39 38.41 -5.55 -2.11
N THR A 40 38.54 -5.28 -0.81
CA THR A 40 39.12 -4.00 -0.39
C THR A 40 40.59 -3.92 -0.82
N PRO A 41 41.17 -2.73 -1.02
CA PRO A 41 42.57 -2.56 -1.41
C PRO A 41 43.55 -3.34 -0.52
N GLU A 42 43.26 -3.35 0.78
CA GLU A 42 44.05 -4.09 1.77
C GLU A 42 43.91 -5.60 1.64
N GLN A 43 42.71 -6.11 1.34
CA GLN A 43 42.50 -7.53 1.08
C GLN A 43 43.19 -7.98 -0.21
N ALA A 44 43.12 -7.18 -1.28
CA ALA A 44 43.79 -7.47 -2.54
C ALA A 44 45.32 -7.51 -2.36
N ARG A 45 45.88 -6.52 -1.65
CA ARG A 45 47.30 -6.49 -1.28
C ARG A 45 47.71 -7.72 -0.47
N ARG A 46 46.92 -8.07 0.55
CA ARG A 46 47.19 -9.21 1.42
C ARG A 46 47.11 -10.54 0.65
N LYS A 47 46.17 -10.67 -0.26
CA LYS A 47 46.03 -11.86 -1.11
C LYS A 47 47.31 -12.14 -1.91
N VAL A 48 47.96 -11.11 -2.45
CA VAL A 48 49.26 -11.25 -3.14
C VAL A 48 50.34 -11.81 -2.20
N PHE A 49 50.41 -11.33 -0.95
CA PHE A 49 51.36 -11.86 0.03
C PHE A 49 51.05 -13.30 0.45
N ASP A 50 49.78 -13.61 0.66
CA ASP A 50 49.33 -14.95 1.06
C ASP A 50 49.60 -15.98 -0.06
N GLU A 51 49.33 -15.62 -1.31
CA GLU A 51 49.62 -16.45 -2.50
C GLU A 51 51.12 -16.67 -2.70
N ALA A 52 51.95 -15.63 -2.58
CA ALA A 52 53.40 -15.75 -2.66
C ALA A 52 53.97 -16.62 -1.52
N THR A 53 53.45 -16.46 -0.30
CA THR A 53 53.86 -17.26 0.85
C THR A 53 53.47 -18.73 0.66
N ALA A 54 52.28 -19.00 0.12
CA ALA A 54 51.84 -20.36 -0.20
C ALA A 54 52.74 -21.00 -1.27
N ALA A 55 53.01 -20.31 -2.38
CA ALA A 55 53.87 -20.84 -3.44
C ALA A 55 55.29 -21.19 -2.95
N VAL A 56 55.84 -20.38 -2.04
CA VAL A 56 57.16 -20.63 -1.46
C VAL A 56 57.16 -21.85 -0.52
N ARG A 57 56.07 -22.06 0.22
CA ARG A 57 55.89 -23.31 1.00
C ARG A 57 55.81 -24.53 0.10
N ASP A 58 55.28 -24.37 -1.11
CA ASP A 58 55.17 -25.42 -2.11
C ASP A 58 56.45 -25.61 -2.95
N GLY A 59 57.54 -24.90 -2.59
CA GLY A 59 58.88 -25.07 -3.16
C GLY A 59 59.25 -24.08 -4.27
N ALA A 60 58.44 -23.07 -4.56
CA ALA A 60 58.81 -21.98 -5.46
C ALA A 60 59.79 -21.00 -4.79
N GLU A 61 60.53 -20.24 -5.61
CA GLU A 61 61.33 -19.11 -5.11
C GLU A 61 60.45 -17.93 -4.70
N PHE A 62 60.91 -17.13 -3.73
CA PHE A 62 60.19 -15.95 -3.27
C PHE A 62 60.24 -14.84 -4.34
N PRO A 63 59.11 -14.24 -4.76
CA PRO A 63 59.10 -13.25 -5.83
C PRO A 63 59.90 -11.98 -5.49
N ALA A 64 60.83 -11.60 -6.36
CA ALA A 64 61.67 -10.41 -6.17
C ALA A 64 60.90 -9.08 -6.31
N ASP A 65 59.77 -9.09 -7.01
CA ASP A 65 58.95 -7.92 -7.29
C ASP A 65 57.64 -7.88 -6.48
N ILE A 66 57.55 -8.64 -5.38
CA ILE A 66 56.34 -8.76 -4.55
C ILE A 66 55.74 -7.41 -4.14
N GLY A 67 56.59 -6.43 -3.81
CA GLY A 67 56.14 -5.09 -3.41
C GLY A 67 55.48 -4.32 -4.54
N ARG A 68 55.95 -4.49 -5.77
CA ARG A 68 55.37 -3.88 -6.98
C ARG A 68 54.02 -4.53 -7.30
N VAL A 69 53.98 -5.86 -7.34
CA VAL A 69 52.74 -6.62 -7.63
C VAL A 69 51.67 -6.35 -6.57
N ALA A 70 52.04 -6.28 -5.29
CA ALA A 70 51.11 -5.97 -4.21
C ALA A 70 50.60 -4.52 -4.27
N ALA A 71 51.43 -3.57 -4.70
CA ALA A 71 51.03 -2.18 -4.91
C ALA A 71 50.11 -2.02 -6.14
N ASP A 72 50.36 -2.78 -7.23
CA ASP A 72 49.48 -2.84 -8.40
C ASP A 72 48.11 -3.39 -8.00
N ALA A 73 48.06 -4.54 -7.32
CA ALA A 73 46.83 -5.15 -6.84
C ALA A 73 46.03 -4.22 -5.89
N TYR A 74 46.72 -3.46 -5.03
CA TYR A 74 46.08 -2.45 -4.18
C TYR A 74 45.39 -1.36 -5.01
N ARG A 75 46.07 -0.82 -6.03
CA ARG A 75 45.55 0.28 -6.87
C ARG A 75 44.36 -0.16 -7.70
N ASP A 76 44.45 -1.33 -8.32
CA ASP A 76 43.36 -1.88 -9.13
C ASP A 76 42.11 -2.13 -8.26
N ALA A 77 42.30 -2.65 -7.05
CA ALA A 77 41.23 -2.83 -6.08
C ALA A 77 40.65 -1.50 -5.56
N LEU A 78 41.46 -0.44 -5.44
CA LEU A 78 40.97 0.88 -5.02
C LEU A 78 40.02 1.50 -6.05
N GLU A 79 40.31 1.34 -7.34
CA GLU A 79 39.41 1.78 -8.40
C GLU A 79 38.07 1.02 -8.33
N ALA A 80 38.13 -0.30 -8.25
CA ALA A 80 36.93 -1.14 -8.15
C ALA A 80 36.11 -0.87 -6.87
N GLU A 81 36.76 -0.68 -5.72
CA GLU A 81 36.09 -0.37 -4.45
C GLU A 81 35.41 1.01 -4.54
N SER A 82 36.11 2.00 -5.11
CA SER A 82 35.56 3.34 -5.30
C SER A 82 34.31 3.31 -6.18
N GLU A 83 34.33 2.54 -7.27
CA GLU A 83 33.16 2.34 -8.12
C GLU A 83 32.02 1.63 -7.36
N ALA A 84 32.32 0.56 -6.61
CA ALA A 84 31.33 -0.16 -5.82
C ALA A 84 30.64 0.75 -4.80
N LEU A 85 31.41 1.58 -4.09
CA LEU A 85 30.90 2.57 -3.13
C LEU A 85 30.01 3.60 -3.82
N GLY A 86 30.45 4.15 -4.96
CA GLY A 86 29.67 5.10 -5.75
C GLY A 86 28.34 4.52 -6.23
N LEU A 87 28.35 3.28 -6.73
CA LEU A 87 27.14 2.58 -7.17
C LEU A 87 26.17 2.31 -6.02
N ASN A 88 26.67 1.87 -4.86
CA ASN A 88 25.83 1.63 -3.68
C ASN A 88 25.18 2.93 -3.17
N ALA A 89 25.93 4.03 -3.14
CA ALA A 89 25.42 5.34 -2.74
C ALA A 89 24.37 5.84 -3.74
N ALA A 90 24.64 5.73 -5.04
CA ALA A 90 23.71 6.12 -6.10
C ALA A 90 22.41 5.29 -6.06
N LEU A 91 22.51 3.96 -5.88
CA LEU A 91 21.34 3.08 -5.73
C LEU A 91 20.49 3.46 -4.53
N THR A 92 21.13 3.71 -3.39
CA THR A 92 20.45 4.13 -2.16
C THR A 92 19.71 5.45 -2.38
N SER A 93 20.40 6.46 -2.93
CA SER A 93 19.81 7.77 -3.22
C SER A 93 18.65 7.68 -4.22
N MET A 94 18.81 6.91 -5.30
CA MET A 94 17.77 6.73 -6.32
C MET A 94 16.54 6.01 -5.79
N ARG A 95 16.70 5.04 -4.88
CA ARG A 95 15.57 4.36 -4.23
C ARG A 95 14.77 5.33 -3.35
N TYR A 96 15.43 6.16 -2.55
CA TYR A 96 14.74 7.21 -1.80
C TYR A 96 14.06 8.23 -2.69
N HIS A 97 14.70 8.61 -3.80
CA HIS A 97 14.09 9.51 -4.77
C HIS A 97 12.86 8.89 -5.44
N LEU A 98 12.91 7.60 -5.77
CA LEU A 98 11.77 6.86 -6.31
C LEU A 98 10.58 6.86 -5.33
N ASP A 99 10.83 6.59 -4.05
CA ASP A 99 9.78 6.63 -3.01
C ASP A 99 9.21 8.03 -2.85
N TYR A 100 10.05 9.06 -2.89
CA TYR A 100 9.61 10.45 -2.90
C TYR A 100 8.70 10.76 -4.10
N LEU A 101 9.11 10.40 -5.33
CA LEU A 101 8.32 10.65 -6.54
C LEU A 101 6.94 9.98 -6.48
N ARG A 102 6.85 8.79 -5.88
CA ARG A 102 5.59 8.08 -5.72
C ARG A 102 4.64 8.84 -4.80
N VAL A 103 5.13 9.37 -3.68
CA VAL A 103 4.28 10.04 -2.67
C VAL A 103 4.02 11.52 -3.00
N SER A 104 4.98 12.23 -3.60
CA SER A 104 4.93 13.70 -3.76
C SER A 104 4.15 14.20 -4.97
N GLY A 105 3.52 13.32 -5.76
CA GLY A 105 2.76 13.72 -6.95
C GLY A 105 2.68 12.68 -8.08
N GLY A 106 3.35 11.53 -7.96
CA GLY A 106 3.18 10.45 -8.93
C GLY A 106 1.93 9.60 -8.70
N ALA A 107 1.42 9.55 -7.46
CA ALA A 107 0.35 8.63 -7.10
C ALA A 107 -0.97 8.89 -7.83
N GLU A 108 -1.37 10.16 -7.99
CA GLU A 108 -2.58 10.54 -8.71
C GLU A 108 -2.59 9.97 -10.13
N THR A 109 -1.54 10.25 -10.92
CA THR A 109 -1.39 9.71 -12.28
C THR A 109 -1.35 8.18 -12.32
N ALA A 110 -0.72 7.53 -11.32
CA ALA A 110 -0.73 6.08 -11.24
C ALA A 110 -2.13 5.51 -10.95
N LEU A 111 -2.90 6.17 -10.08
CA LEU A 111 -4.29 5.80 -9.76
C LEU A 111 -5.24 6.05 -10.93
N GLU A 112 -5.08 7.16 -11.67
CA GLU A 112 -5.82 7.41 -12.92
C GLU A 112 -5.55 6.32 -13.96
N ALA A 113 -4.29 5.93 -14.16
CA ALA A 113 -3.93 4.86 -15.07
C ALA A 113 -4.55 3.52 -14.63
N LEU A 114 -4.58 3.25 -13.33
CA LEU A 114 -5.21 2.06 -12.76
C LEU A 114 -6.74 2.09 -12.93
N GLY A 115 -7.38 3.26 -12.77
CA GLY A 115 -8.81 3.47 -13.02
C GLY A 115 -9.19 3.20 -14.47
N LYS A 116 -8.41 3.73 -15.43
CA LYS A 116 -8.59 3.43 -16.85
C LYS A 116 -8.47 1.92 -17.13
N ARG A 117 -7.46 1.28 -16.53
CA ARG A 117 -7.23 -0.16 -16.65
C ARG A 117 -8.38 -1.00 -16.09
N LEU A 118 -8.97 -0.58 -14.96
CA LEU A 118 -10.15 -1.21 -14.39
C LEU A 118 -11.36 -1.11 -15.33
N THR A 119 -11.61 0.05 -15.93
CA THR A 119 -12.70 0.24 -16.90
C THR A 119 -12.53 -0.69 -18.11
N GLU A 120 -11.33 -0.72 -18.70
CA GLU A 120 -11.03 -1.62 -19.82
C GLU A 120 -11.22 -3.10 -19.44
N PHE A 121 -10.75 -3.50 -18.25
CA PHE A 121 -10.93 -4.85 -17.73
C PHE A 121 -12.41 -5.23 -17.56
N LEU A 122 -13.24 -4.34 -17.00
CA LEU A 122 -14.67 -4.60 -16.82
C LEU A 122 -15.41 -4.67 -18.15
N ASP A 123 -14.98 -3.91 -19.16
CA ASP A 123 -15.50 -4.05 -20.51
C ASP A 123 -15.15 -5.41 -21.13
N GLU A 124 -13.94 -5.94 -20.90
CA GLU A 124 -13.55 -7.30 -21.29
C GLU A 124 -14.42 -8.37 -20.62
N VAL A 125 -14.80 -8.17 -19.35
CA VAL A 125 -15.65 -9.09 -18.56
C VAL A 125 -17.08 -9.20 -19.11
N LYS A 126 -17.65 -8.11 -19.63
CA LYS A 126 -19.04 -8.09 -20.13
C LYS A 126 -19.31 -9.15 -21.19
N LYS A 127 -18.32 -9.46 -22.03
CA LYS A 127 -18.45 -10.43 -23.12
C LYS A 127 -18.66 -11.87 -22.61
N PRO A 128 -17.77 -12.47 -21.80
CA PRO A 128 -18.03 -13.78 -21.22
C PRO A 128 -19.18 -13.76 -20.21
N ALA A 129 -19.44 -12.65 -19.50
CA ALA A 129 -20.59 -12.55 -18.61
C ALA A 129 -21.93 -12.77 -19.34
N ALA A 130 -22.08 -12.22 -20.55
CA ALA A 130 -23.27 -12.43 -21.37
C ALA A 130 -23.51 -13.89 -21.76
N GLU A 131 -22.43 -14.68 -21.92
CA GLU A 131 -22.49 -16.10 -22.30
C GLU A 131 -22.90 -17.04 -21.14
N LEU A 132 -22.95 -16.53 -19.90
CA LEU A 132 -23.40 -17.31 -18.73
C LEU A 132 -24.90 -17.59 -18.74
N ASN A 133 -25.71 -16.81 -19.48
CA ASN A 133 -27.16 -16.94 -19.54
C ASN A 133 -27.85 -17.05 -18.15
N GLY A 134 -27.34 -16.31 -17.16
CA GLY A 134 -27.89 -16.27 -15.81
C GLY A 134 -27.37 -17.32 -14.83
N ALA A 135 -26.43 -18.19 -15.23
CA ALA A 135 -25.76 -19.13 -14.34
C ALA A 135 -24.98 -18.40 -13.23
N ARG A 136 -25.17 -18.82 -11.98
CA ARG A 136 -24.52 -18.25 -10.77
C ARG A 136 -23.55 -19.23 -10.10
N SER A 137 -23.41 -20.43 -10.64
CA SER A 137 -22.45 -21.44 -10.19
C SER A 137 -21.83 -22.20 -11.38
N ALA A 138 -20.73 -22.90 -11.12
CA ALA A 138 -20.09 -23.74 -12.14
C ALA A 138 -21.01 -24.87 -12.59
N GLU A 139 -21.73 -25.49 -11.65
CA GLU A 139 -22.70 -26.55 -11.89
C GLU A 139 -23.87 -26.05 -12.74
N GLU A 140 -24.39 -24.86 -12.45
CA GLU A 140 -25.42 -24.21 -13.28
C GLU A 140 -24.91 -23.90 -14.69
N ALA A 141 -23.66 -23.42 -14.82
CA ALA A 141 -23.07 -23.16 -16.13
C ALA A 141 -22.93 -24.47 -16.95
N ILE A 142 -22.59 -25.59 -16.30
CA ILE A 142 -22.58 -26.93 -16.91
C ILE A 142 -24.00 -27.35 -17.32
N ALA A 143 -25.00 -27.14 -16.47
CA ALA A 143 -26.39 -27.50 -16.74
C ALA A 143 -27.00 -26.68 -17.89
N VAL A 144 -26.66 -25.39 -17.99
CA VAL A 144 -27.03 -24.52 -19.12
C VAL A 144 -26.37 -25.02 -20.42
N GLY A 145 -25.12 -25.46 -20.33
CA GLY A 145 -24.37 -25.98 -21.47
C GLY A 145 -24.00 -24.90 -22.49
N GLY A 146 -23.73 -25.32 -23.73
CA GLY A 146 -23.25 -24.40 -24.78
C GLY A 146 -21.92 -23.75 -24.40
N LYS A 147 -21.86 -22.41 -24.42
CA LYS A 147 -20.66 -21.62 -24.10
C LYS A 147 -20.52 -21.28 -22.61
N ALA A 148 -21.55 -21.51 -21.80
CA ALA A 148 -21.55 -21.10 -20.39
C ALA A 148 -20.40 -21.72 -19.56
N PRO A 149 -20.02 -23.01 -19.71
CA PRO A 149 -18.90 -23.58 -18.95
C PRO A 149 -17.54 -22.93 -19.29
N GLU A 150 -17.31 -22.64 -20.57
CA GLU A 150 -16.07 -21.98 -21.01
C GLU A 150 -16.02 -20.53 -20.53
N ALA A 151 -17.15 -19.82 -20.59
CA ALA A 151 -17.28 -18.47 -20.06
C ALA A 151 -17.03 -18.42 -18.55
N TRP A 152 -17.58 -19.38 -17.79
CA TRP A 152 -17.34 -19.50 -16.35
C TRP A 152 -15.85 -19.71 -16.03
N ARG A 153 -15.19 -20.62 -16.76
CA ARG A 153 -13.74 -20.85 -16.62
C ARG A 153 -12.92 -19.60 -16.93
N LEU A 154 -13.28 -18.88 -18.00
CA LEU A 154 -12.60 -17.65 -18.38
C LEU A 154 -12.75 -16.57 -17.29
N LEU A 155 -13.98 -16.32 -16.83
CA LEU A 155 -14.25 -15.38 -15.73
C LEU A 155 -13.50 -15.74 -14.45
N THR A 156 -13.44 -17.04 -14.12
CA THR A 156 -12.66 -17.52 -12.96
C THR A 156 -11.18 -17.17 -13.10
N SER A 157 -10.61 -17.29 -14.30
CA SER A 157 -9.20 -16.91 -14.55
C SER A 157 -8.97 -15.40 -14.47
N MET A 158 -9.99 -14.58 -14.74
CA MET A 158 -9.94 -13.11 -14.68
C MET A 158 -9.98 -12.57 -13.25
N LEU A 159 -10.43 -13.34 -12.25
CA LEU A 159 -10.47 -12.91 -10.84
C LEU A 159 -9.11 -12.51 -10.29
N GLY A 160 -8.03 -13.14 -10.75
CA GLY A 160 -6.67 -12.77 -10.38
C GLY A 160 -6.32 -11.34 -10.81
N THR A 161 -6.79 -10.92 -11.97
CA THR A 161 -6.60 -9.56 -12.48
C THR A 161 -7.36 -8.55 -11.64
N LEU A 162 -8.63 -8.79 -11.32
CA LEU A 162 -9.40 -7.90 -10.43
C LEU A 162 -8.71 -7.74 -9.08
N ARG A 163 -8.26 -8.85 -8.48
CA ARG A 163 -7.53 -8.83 -7.21
C ARG A 163 -6.25 -8.00 -7.32
N ASN A 164 -5.48 -8.18 -8.38
CA ASN A 164 -4.26 -7.40 -8.62
C ASN A 164 -4.57 -5.89 -8.76
N ILE A 165 -5.63 -5.51 -9.47
CA ILE A 165 -6.04 -4.10 -9.58
C ILE A 165 -6.39 -3.54 -8.20
N ARG A 166 -7.23 -4.21 -7.42
CA ARG A 166 -7.66 -3.75 -6.09
C ARG A 166 -6.53 -3.71 -5.06
N GLU A 167 -5.62 -4.69 -5.12
CA GLU A 167 -4.40 -4.66 -4.31
C GLU A 167 -3.47 -3.52 -4.72
N ALA A 168 -3.34 -3.23 -6.01
CA ALA A 168 -2.53 -2.11 -6.49
C ALA A 168 -3.11 -0.76 -6.03
N GLN A 169 -4.43 -0.59 -6.12
CA GLN A 169 -5.15 0.58 -5.60
C GLN A 169 -4.82 0.79 -4.11
N LEU A 170 -4.96 -0.26 -3.29
CA LEU A 170 -4.65 -0.19 -1.87
C LEU A 170 -3.18 0.12 -1.60
N ASP A 171 -2.25 -0.51 -2.31
CA ASP A 171 -0.81 -0.32 -2.11
C ASP A 171 -0.33 1.08 -2.54
N ILE A 172 -0.98 1.71 -3.53
CA ILE A 172 -0.70 3.08 -3.95
C ILE A 172 -1.29 4.10 -2.97
N LEU A 173 -2.50 3.89 -2.46
CA LEU A 173 -3.17 4.81 -1.52
C LEU A 173 -2.59 4.75 -0.10
N ARG A 174 -2.17 3.56 0.37
CA ARG A 174 -1.68 3.36 1.75
C ARG A 174 -0.62 4.38 2.21
N PRO A 175 0.42 4.72 1.42
CA PRO A 175 1.42 5.69 1.85
C PRO A 175 0.94 7.16 1.83
N LEU A 176 -0.24 7.46 1.27
CA LEU A 176 -0.72 8.83 1.09
C LEU A 176 -1.55 9.36 2.27
N GLY A 177 -2.07 8.46 3.10
CA GLY A 177 -2.97 8.83 4.20
C GLY A 177 -2.91 7.87 5.38
N ASP A 178 -3.95 7.91 6.23
CA ASP A 178 -4.06 7.01 7.37
C ASP A 178 -4.42 5.60 6.90
N GLY A 179 -3.46 4.68 6.99
CA GLY A 179 -3.64 3.28 6.61
C GLY A 179 -4.72 2.55 7.41
N HIS A 180 -5.00 2.95 8.66
CA HIS A 180 -6.09 2.38 9.45
C HIS A 180 -7.45 2.83 8.90
N ARG A 181 -7.59 4.13 8.64
CA ARG A 181 -8.79 4.69 8.01
C ARG A 181 -9.03 4.10 6.63
N LEU A 182 -7.98 3.92 5.83
CA LEU A 182 -8.06 3.25 4.53
C LEU A 182 -8.64 1.84 4.63
N HIS A 183 -8.24 1.09 5.66
CA HIS A 183 -8.75 -0.25 5.92
C HIS A 183 -10.25 -0.23 6.29
N GLN A 184 -10.67 0.71 7.12
CA GLN A 184 -12.09 0.88 7.46
C GLN A 184 -12.94 1.20 6.22
N LEU A 185 -12.45 2.11 5.36
CA LEU A 185 -13.14 2.46 4.11
C LEU A 185 -13.26 1.25 3.18
N ARG A 186 -12.22 0.41 3.12
CA ARG A 186 -12.24 -0.86 2.38
C ARG A 186 -13.29 -1.82 2.94
N GLU A 187 -13.34 -2.00 4.26
CA GLU A 187 -14.33 -2.87 4.92
C GLU A 187 -15.77 -2.37 4.72
N LYS A 188 -15.96 -1.08 4.45
CA LYS A 188 -17.26 -0.49 4.09
C LYS A 188 -17.62 -0.65 2.61
N GLY A 189 -16.68 -1.09 1.76
CA GLY A 189 -16.91 -1.30 0.33
C GLY A 189 -16.71 -0.06 -0.55
N HIS A 190 -16.23 1.05 0.01
CA HIS A 190 -16.01 2.32 -0.72
C HIS A 190 -14.97 2.21 -1.84
N PHE A 191 -14.14 1.17 -1.79
CA PHE A 191 -13.15 0.85 -2.82
C PHE A 191 -13.78 0.36 -4.12
N GLU A 192 -15.02 -0.15 -4.09
CA GLU A 192 -15.56 -0.94 -5.19
C GLU A 192 -16.34 -0.09 -6.19
N ALA A 193 -17.26 0.74 -5.73
CA ALA A 193 -18.00 1.69 -6.56
C ALA A 193 -18.39 2.94 -5.74
N ALA A 194 -18.36 4.11 -6.38
CA ALA A 194 -18.65 5.40 -5.74
C ALA A 194 -20.16 5.52 -5.42
N GLY A 195 -20.52 5.97 -4.23
CA GLY A 195 -21.92 6.16 -3.81
C GLY A 195 -22.70 4.86 -3.62
N ILE A 196 -22.03 3.71 -3.42
CA ILE A 196 -22.73 2.48 -3.05
C ILE A 196 -23.31 2.63 -1.63
N THR A 197 -24.62 2.45 -1.51
CA THR A 197 -25.28 2.19 -0.24
C THR A 197 -25.34 0.69 0.01
N PRO A 198 -24.82 0.19 1.15
CA PRO A 198 -24.80 -1.25 1.45
C PRO A 198 -26.18 -1.91 1.45
N ASP A 199 -27.24 -1.15 1.73
CA ASP A 199 -28.61 -1.64 1.85
C ASP A 199 -29.22 -2.13 0.52
N GLY A 200 -28.65 -1.72 -0.62
CA GLY A 200 -29.09 -2.14 -1.96
C GLY A 200 -28.32 -3.31 -2.56
N VAL A 201 -27.26 -3.79 -1.88
CA VAL A 201 -26.33 -4.79 -2.42
C VAL A 201 -26.71 -6.20 -1.93
N PRO A 202 -26.85 -7.21 -2.81
CA PRO A 202 -27.07 -8.59 -2.40
C PRO A 202 -26.03 -9.09 -1.38
N GLU A 203 -26.44 -9.92 -0.41
CA GLU A 203 -25.58 -10.27 0.73
C GLU A 203 -24.29 -10.98 0.33
N ASP A 204 -24.37 -11.85 -0.67
CA ASP A 204 -23.23 -12.56 -1.28
C ASP A 204 -22.23 -11.59 -1.89
N ILE A 205 -22.73 -10.62 -2.67
CA ILE A 205 -21.94 -9.56 -3.27
C ILE A 205 -21.29 -8.68 -2.19
N ARG A 206 -22.08 -8.25 -1.20
CA ARG A 206 -21.59 -7.45 -0.07
C ARG A 206 -20.47 -8.17 0.68
N ARG A 207 -20.59 -9.48 0.88
CA ARG A 207 -19.54 -10.29 1.52
C ARG A 207 -18.26 -10.33 0.70
N ALA A 208 -18.35 -10.46 -0.62
CA ALA A 208 -17.19 -10.41 -1.51
C ALA A 208 -16.50 -9.04 -1.47
N MET A 209 -17.29 -7.94 -1.47
CA MET A 209 -16.78 -6.56 -1.35
C MET A 209 -15.97 -6.34 -0.07
N THR A 210 -16.53 -6.72 1.08
CA THR A 210 -15.90 -6.42 2.37
C THR A 210 -14.74 -7.35 2.71
N SER A 211 -14.80 -8.61 2.27
CA SER A 211 -13.73 -9.59 2.50
C SER A 211 -12.55 -9.46 1.53
N GLY A 212 -12.76 -8.85 0.36
CA GLY A 212 -11.79 -8.86 -0.74
C GLY A 212 -11.59 -10.24 -1.39
N VAL A 213 -12.48 -11.20 -1.10
CA VAL A 213 -12.49 -12.53 -1.72
C VAL A 213 -13.51 -12.50 -2.85
N TYR A 214 -13.01 -12.23 -4.05
CA TYR A 214 -13.83 -12.10 -5.25
C TYR A 214 -14.14 -13.45 -5.90
N ASP A 215 -15.38 -13.59 -6.40
CA ASP A 215 -15.87 -14.74 -7.17
C ASP A 215 -16.52 -14.29 -8.50
N VAL A 216 -16.95 -15.25 -9.31
CA VAL A 216 -17.54 -14.96 -10.64
C VAL A 216 -18.83 -14.13 -10.54
N PRO A 217 -19.81 -14.45 -9.67
CA PRO A 217 -20.99 -13.61 -9.46
C PRO A 217 -20.64 -12.17 -9.10
N TYR A 218 -19.66 -11.97 -8.22
CA TYR A 218 -19.17 -10.63 -7.87
C TYR A 218 -18.58 -9.87 -9.07
N LEU A 219 -17.72 -10.53 -9.84
CA LEU A 219 -17.10 -9.94 -11.03
C LEU A 219 -18.15 -9.53 -12.08
N VAL A 220 -19.16 -10.37 -12.30
CA VAL A 220 -20.28 -10.08 -13.20
C VAL A 220 -21.09 -8.90 -12.67
N TYR A 221 -21.45 -8.89 -11.39
CA TYR A 221 -22.16 -7.78 -10.77
C TYR A 221 -21.39 -6.46 -10.94
N LEU A 222 -20.10 -6.44 -10.59
CA LEU A 222 -19.23 -5.28 -10.70
C LEU A 222 -19.19 -4.74 -12.15
N SER A 223 -19.12 -5.63 -13.15
CA SER A 223 -19.10 -5.22 -14.58
C SER A 223 -20.38 -4.52 -15.07
N THR A 224 -21.48 -4.63 -14.33
CA THR A 224 -22.76 -3.99 -14.66
C THR A 224 -22.98 -2.66 -13.94
N LEU A 225 -22.16 -2.35 -12.94
CA LEU A 225 -22.28 -1.11 -12.18
C LEU A 225 -21.75 0.08 -13.00
N PRO A 226 -22.48 1.21 -13.06
CA PRO A 226 -22.06 2.39 -13.82
C PRO A 226 -20.99 3.23 -13.09
N ASN A 227 -20.76 2.97 -11.80
CA ASN A 227 -20.01 3.79 -10.86
C ASN A 227 -18.78 3.07 -10.27
N VAL A 228 -18.30 2.02 -10.91
CA VAL A 228 -17.04 1.36 -10.52
C VAL A 228 -15.88 2.30 -10.77
N TRP A 229 -14.98 2.42 -9.79
CA TRP A 229 -13.96 3.45 -9.83
C TRP A 229 -12.67 3.05 -9.12
N VAL A 230 -11.64 3.87 -9.35
CA VAL A 230 -10.40 3.93 -8.57
C VAL A 230 -10.25 5.40 -8.14
N PRO A 231 -10.15 5.68 -6.84
CA PRO A 231 -9.92 7.04 -6.34
C PRO A 231 -8.56 7.55 -6.79
N THR A 232 -8.49 8.83 -7.10
CA THR A 232 -7.24 9.50 -7.51
C THR A 232 -6.43 10.01 -6.32
N SER A 233 -7.06 10.10 -5.14
CA SER A 233 -6.45 10.55 -3.89
C SER A 233 -7.07 9.88 -2.66
N PHE A 234 -6.42 10.03 -1.50
CA PHE A 234 -6.96 9.56 -0.23
C PHE A 234 -8.16 10.41 0.21
N GLU A 235 -8.11 11.72 -0.01
CA GLU A 235 -9.16 12.67 0.31
C GLU A 235 -10.46 12.36 -0.46
N GLU A 236 -10.35 11.95 -1.73
CA GLU A 236 -11.50 11.53 -2.53
C GLU A 236 -12.17 10.28 -1.96
N MET A 237 -11.39 9.31 -1.45
CA MET A 237 -11.94 8.15 -0.72
C MET A 237 -12.63 8.52 0.58
N GLU A 238 -12.12 9.52 1.31
CA GLU A 238 -12.75 9.97 2.55
C GLU A 238 -14.05 10.72 2.30
N ALA A 239 -14.13 11.48 1.21
CA ALA A 239 -15.33 12.21 0.81
C ALA A 239 -16.54 11.28 0.59
N GLU A 240 -16.31 10.04 0.13
CA GLU A 240 -17.36 9.02 -0.05
C GLU A 240 -17.98 8.53 1.26
N ASP A 241 -17.26 8.62 2.39
CA ASP A 241 -17.78 8.22 3.70
C ASP A 241 -18.53 9.37 4.40
N ILE A 242 -18.62 10.55 3.79
CA ILE A 242 -19.42 11.66 4.32
C ILE A 242 -20.89 11.31 4.14
N VAL A 243 -21.49 10.83 5.23
CA VAL A 243 -22.95 10.77 5.36
C VAL A 243 -23.47 12.21 5.23
N ASP A 244 -24.43 12.43 4.34
CA ASP A 244 -25.24 13.64 4.31
C ASP A 244 -25.89 13.78 5.70
N CYS A 245 -25.24 14.56 6.56
CA CYS A 245 -25.79 15.00 7.81
C CYS A 245 -26.93 15.92 7.38
N GLY A 246 -28.13 15.35 7.22
CA GLY A 246 -29.30 16.10 6.79
C GLY A 246 -29.38 17.43 7.52
N VAL A 247 -29.89 18.44 6.80
CA VAL A 247 -30.13 19.81 7.27
C VAL A 247 -30.37 19.83 8.79
N PRO A 248 -29.62 20.65 9.57
CA PRO A 248 -29.82 20.69 11.02
C PRO A 248 -31.31 20.88 11.30
N ASP A 249 -31.92 19.89 11.97
CA ASP A 249 -33.30 20.03 12.41
C ASP A 249 -33.30 21.16 13.44
N ASP A 250 -33.86 22.30 13.05
CA ASP A 250 -33.89 23.52 13.83
C ASP A 250 -34.49 23.24 15.21
N SER A 251 -33.66 23.29 16.23
CA SER A 251 -34.05 23.99 17.46
C SER A 251 -32.85 24.79 17.93
N VAL A 252 -32.93 26.11 17.76
CA VAL A 252 -32.07 27.05 18.46
C VAL A 252 -32.28 26.78 19.94
N VAL A 253 -31.34 26.06 20.57
CA VAL A 253 -31.32 25.91 22.02
C VAL A 253 -31.07 27.30 22.58
N ASP A 254 -32.08 27.86 23.24
CA ASP A 254 -31.97 29.12 23.95
C ASP A 254 -31.04 28.90 25.16
N TYR A 255 -29.80 29.40 25.05
CA TYR A 255 -28.80 29.36 26.13
C TYR A 255 -28.92 30.54 27.09
N THR A 256 -30.04 31.28 27.09
CA THR A 256 -30.25 32.36 28.06
C THR A 256 -30.20 31.77 29.48
N PRO A 257 -29.25 32.20 30.33
CA PRO A 257 -29.08 31.61 31.65
C PRO A 257 -30.34 31.85 32.51
N HIS A 258 -30.95 30.77 32.98
CA HIS A 258 -32.02 30.86 33.98
C HIS A 258 -31.42 30.92 35.38
N GLU A 259 -31.64 32.03 36.09
CA GLU A 259 -31.35 32.10 37.53
C GLU A 259 -32.26 31.13 38.31
N GLN A 260 -31.68 30.05 38.83
CA GLN A 260 -32.35 29.23 39.84
C GLN A 260 -32.20 29.91 41.21
N ILE A 261 -33.32 30.39 41.76
CA ILE A 261 -33.38 30.86 43.14
C ILE A 261 -33.15 29.65 44.06
N ILE A 262 -31.97 29.56 44.65
CA ILE A 262 -31.62 28.50 45.62
C ILE A 262 -32.53 28.70 46.85
N PRO A 263 -33.38 27.72 47.21
CA PRO A 263 -34.22 27.85 48.39
C PRO A 263 -33.35 27.93 49.65
N LYS A 264 -33.71 28.86 50.53
CA LYS A 264 -32.95 29.16 51.75
C LYS A 264 -32.74 27.86 52.57
N PRO A 265 -31.51 27.54 53.00
CA PRO A 265 -31.25 26.31 53.75
C PRO A 265 -32.14 26.22 54.98
N ARG A 266 -32.62 25.01 55.28
CA ARG A 266 -33.45 24.75 56.45
C ARG A 266 -32.63 25.03 57.72
N GLU A 267 -33.24 25.71 58.68
CA GLU A 267 -32.57 26.03 59.94
C GLU A 267 -32.07 24.74 60.63
N PRO A 268 -30.86 24.77 61.22
CA PRO A 268 -30.30 23.60 61.89
C PRO A 268 -31.19 23.20 63.06
N VAL A 269 -31.54 21.92 63.11
CA VAL A 269 -32.33 21.33 64.19
C VAL A 269 -31.43 21.19 65.42
N ARG A 270 -31.80 21.85 66.52
CA ARG A 270 -31.07 21.75 67.78
C ARG A 270 -31.38 20.41 68.43
N HIS A 271 -30.38 19.53 68.55
CA HIS A 271 -30.55 18.17 69.05
C HIS A 271 -30.31 18.03 70.58
N GLY A 272 -30.27 19.14 71.32
CA GLY A 272 -30.20 19.11 72.80
C GLY A 272 -28.91 18.57 73.40
N HIS A 273 -27.93 18.16 72.58
CA HIS A 273 -26.60 17.69 73.00
C HIS A 273 -25.49 18.73 72.77
N GLU A 274 -25.84 19.92 72.30
CA GLU A 274 -24.94 21.06 72.14
C GLU A 274 -24.55 21.56 73.54
N ARG A 275 -23.44 21.04 74.08
CA ARG A 275 -22.77 21.65 75.23
C ARG A 275 -22.16 22.97 74.77
N SER A 276 -22.78 24.09 75.10
CA SER A 276 -22.07 25.36 75.14
C SER A 276 -20.89 25.22 76.10
N PRO A 277 -19.63 25.47 75.69
CA PRO A 277 -18.53 25.49 76.64
C PRO A 277 -18.77 26.65 77.63
N ASP A 278 -18.95 26.30 78.91
CA ASP A 278 -19.03 27.26 79.99
C ASP A 278 -17.62 27.84 80.21
N ILE A 279 -17.42 29.08 79.79
CA ILE A 279 -16.14 29.80 79.89
C ILE A 279 -15.94 30.45 81.27
N THR A 280 -16.69 30.02 82.29
CA THR A 280 -16.50 30.48 83.67
C THR A 280 -15.94 29.39 84.58
N LEU A 281 -14.64 29.12 84.47
CA LEU A 281 -13.86 28.48 85.53
C LEU A 281 -12.62 29.33 85.85
N LYS A 282 -12.51 29.62 87.15
CA LYS A 282 -11.66 30.57 87.90
C LYS A 282 -10.21 30.72 87.47
#